data_AF-A0A961WJK1-F1
#
_entry.id   AF-A0A961WJK1-F1
#
_cell.length_a   1.000
_cell.length_b   1.000
_cell.length_c   1.000
_cell.angle_alpha   90.00
_cell.angle_beta   90.00
_cell.angle_gamma   90.00
#
_symmetry.space_group_name_H-M   'P 1'
#
loop_
_entity.id
_entity.type
_entity.pdbx_description
1 polymer ?
#
loop_
_entity_poly.entity_id
_entity_poly.type
_entity_poly.pdbx_seq_one_letter_code
_entity_poly.pdbx_strand_id
1 'polypeptide(L)'
;YLSSIERGRRGRPPFALVERIIGYFEIIWDDADELRALADLSHPRARIDTTELSAAATELASRLERTIRQLDENALNDLNARLEEHLHRIRNGGGEN
;
A
#
# COMPACT_ATOMS: atom_id res chain seq x y z
N TYR A 1 14.21 -5.98 -15.01
CA TYR A 1 14.33 -4.95 -13.95
C TYR A 1 12.95 -4.42 -13.52
N LEU A 2 12.03 -4.16 -14.45
CA LEU A 2 10.62 -3.75 -14.20
C LEU A 2 9.85 -4.70 -13.25
N SER A 3 9.94 -6.02 -13.49
CA SER A 3 9.25 -7.05 -12.68
C SER A 3 9.63 -7.07 -11.17
N SER A 4 10.73 -6.45 -10.78
CA SER A 4 11.20 -6.40 -9.39
C SER A 4 10.62 -5.21 -8.62
N ILE A 5 10.19 -4.16 -9.33
CA ILE A 5 9.55 -2.97 -8.77
C ILE A 5 8.06 -3.28 -8.56
N GLU A 6 7.40 -3.91 -9.54
CA GLU A 6 5.99 -4.34 -9.45
C GLU A 6 5.71 -5.31 -8.28
N ARG A 7 6.72 -6.10 -7.86
CA ARG A 7 6.55 -7.12 -6.81
C ARG A 7 6.97 -6.67 -5.41
N GLY A 8 7.18 -5.37 -5.20
CA GLY A 8 7.46 -4.82 -3.86
C GLY A 8 8.66 -5.47 -3.16
N ARG A 9 9.70 -5.92 -3.89
CA ARG A 9 10.83 -6.64 -3.27
C ARG A 9 11.84 -5.74 -2.57
N ARG A 10 11.71 -4.41 -2.66
CA ARG A 10 12.59 -3.42 -1.99
C ARG A 10 11.77 -2.25 -1.46
N GLY A 11 12.30 -1.59 -0.41
CA GLY A 11 11.73 -0.38 0.20
C GLY A 11 11.44 0.70 -0.83
N ARG A 12 10.61 1.70 -0.49
CA ARG A 12 10.40 2.91 -1.32
C ARG A 12 11.77 3.38 -1.79
N PRO A 13 12.08 3.31 -3.09
CA PRO A 13 13.38 3.74 -3.57
C PRO A 13 13.53 5.24 -3.25
N PRO A 14 14.70 5.69 -2.76
CA PRO A 14 14.92 7.11 -2.53
C PRO A 14 14.61 7.90 -3.79
N PHE A 15 14.00 9.08 -3.66
CA PHE A 15 13.66 9.95 -4.79
C PHE A 15 14.84 10.12 -5.77
N ALA A 16 16.04 10.35 -5.25
CA ALA A 16 17.27 10.48 -6.04
C ALA A 16 17.63 9.23 -6.85
N LEU A 17 17.23 8.03 -6.40
CA LEU A 17 17.43 6.79 -7.15
C LEU A 17 16.41 6.68 -8.30
N VAL A 18 15.16 7.10 -8.08
CA VAL A 18 14.11 7.11 -9.11
C VAL A 18 14.46 8.09 -10.22
N GLU A 19 14.87 9.31 -9.89
CA GLU A 19 15.31 10.31 -10.87
C GLU A 19 16.55 9.87 -11.67
N ARG A 20 17.49 9.14 -11.03
CA ARG A 20 18.62 8.54 -11.74
C ARG A 20 18.21 7.45 -12.72
N ILE A 21 17.18 6.65 -12.39
CA ILE A 21 16.65 5.61 -13.29
C ILE A 21 15.93 6.27 -14.47
N ILE A 22 15.09 7.28 -14.22
CA ILE A 22 14.41 8.08 -15.25
C ILE A 22 15.43 8.70 -16.21
N GLY A 23 16.45 9.38 -15.67
CA GLY A 23 17.48 10.02 -16.49
C GLY A 23 18.39 9.03 -17.21
N TYR A 24 18.66 7.85 -16.65
CA TYR A 24 19.49 6.83 -17.29
C TYR A 24 18.78 6.13 -18.46
N PHE A 25 17.47 5.93 -18.35
CA PHE A 25 16.67 5.24 -19.38
C PHE A 25 15.93 6.21 -20.32
N GLU A 26 16.19 7.51 -20.22
CA GLU A 26 15.55 8.57 -21.02
C GLU A 26 14.02 8.47 -21.00
N ILE A 27 13.45 8.08 -19.86
CA ILE A 27 12.01 7.90 -19.70
C ILE A 27 11.32 9.26 -19.80
N ILE A 28 10.30 9.35 -20.65
CA ILE A 28 9.65 10.59 -21.02
C ILE A 28 8.39 10.78 -20.17
N TRP A 29 8.17 12.03 -19.74
CA TRP A 29 7.00 12.56 -19.02
C TRP A 29 6.00 11.55 -18.42
N ASP A 30 5.03 11.04 -19.19
CA ASP A 30 3.95 10.19 -18.65
C ASP A 30 4.47 8.89 -18.01
N ASP A 31 5.46 8.25 -18.64
CA ASP A 31 6.07 7.02 -18.11
C ASP A 31 6.93 7.31 -16.86
N ALA A 32 7.50 8.53 -16.78
CA ALA A 32 8.30 8.96 -15.64
C ALA A 32 7.41 9.23 -14.41
N ASP A 33 6.24 9.83 -14.63
CA ASP A 33 5.26 10.07 -13.58
C ASP A 33 4.61 8.76 -13.09
N GLU A 34 4.32 7.82 -14.00
CA GLU A 34 3.85 6.48 -13.63
C GLU A 34 4.90 5.73 -12.78
N LEU A 35 6.18 5.80 -13.17
CA LEU A 35 7.27 5.17 -12.41
C LEU A 35 7.45 5.78 -11.02
N ARG A 36 7.27 7.11 -10.87
CA ARG A 36 7.27 7.79 -9.55
C ARG A 36 6.10 7.35 -8.68
N ALA A 37 4.90 7.26 -9.26
CA ALA A 37 3.71 6.79 -8.54
C ALA A 37 3.87 5.34 -8.06
N LEU A 38 4.40 4.47 -8.91
CA LEU A 38 4.72 3.07 -8.58
C LEU A 38 5.80 2.96 -7.49
N ALA A 39 6.84 3.79 -7.56
CA ALA A 39 7.87 3.86 -6.54
C ALA A 39 7.30 4.27 -5.17
N ASP A 40 6.37 5.22 -5.15
CA ASP A 40 5.70 5.70 -3.95
C ASP A 40 4.78 4.66 -3.32
N LEU A 41 4.10 3.87 -4.17
CA LEU A 41 3.30 2.70 -3.77
C LEU A 41 4.16 1.54 -3.25
N SER A 42 5.46 1.49 -3.57
CA SER A 42 6.36 0.42 -3.09
C SER A 42 6.76 0.63 -1.62
N HIS A 43 5.80 0.46 -0.70
CA HIS A 43 6.06 0.32 0.74
C HIS A 43 6.01 -1.17 1.13
N PRO A 44 7.09 -1.94 0.97
CA PRO A 44 7.09 -3.38 1.27
C PRO A 44 6.95 -3.71 2.76
N ARG A 45 6.94 -2.67 3.62
CA ARG A 45 6.82 -2.76 5.08
C ARG A 45 5.91 -1.64 5.59
N ALA A 46 4.67 -1.61 5.12
CA ALA A 46 3.64 -0.76 5.72
C ALA A 46 3.57 -1.08 7.24
N ARG A 47 3.84 -0.08 8.09
CA ARG A 47 3.68 -0.18 9.53
C ARG A 47 2.35 0.47 9.90
N ILE A 48 1.49 -0.26 10.61
CA ILE A 48 0.25 0.25 11.19
C ILE A 48 0.58 0.67 12.62
N ASP A 49 0.52 1.97 12.91
CA ASP A 49 0.66 2.47 14.28
C ASP A 49 -0.65 2.23 15.04
N THR A 50 -0.57 1.49 16.14
CA THR A 50 -1.72 1.17 17.00
C THR A 50 -1.62 1.77 18.39
N THR A 51 -0.69 2.72 18.57
CA THR A 51 -0.55 3.49 19.82
C THR A 51 -1.88 4.19 20.15
N GLU A 52 -2.34 4.08 21.40
CA GLU A 52 -3.62 4.62 21.88
C GLU A 52 -4.88 4.07 21.19
N LEU A 53 -4.77 3.04 20.33
CA LEU A 53 -5.93 2.34 19.77
C LEU A 53 -6.40 1.21 20.69
N SER A 54 -7.55 0.62 20.37
CA SER A 54 -8.10 -0.51 21.10
C SER A 54 -7.24 -1.78 20.94
N ALA A 55 -7.37 -2.72 21.88
CA ALA A 55 -6.74 -4.03 21.79
C ALA A 55 -7.13 -4.77 20.49
N ALA A 56 -8.37 -4.62 20.05
CA ALA A 56 -8.88 -5.20 18.80
C ALA A 56 -8.16 -4.64 17.55
N ALA A 57 -7.86 -3.33 17.53
CA ALA A 57 -7.09 -2.73 16.43
C ALA A 57 -5.66 -3.28 16.36
N THR A 58 -5.01 -3.43 17.53
CA THR A 58 -3.67 -4.01 17.65
C THR A 58 -3.64 -5.48 17.20
N GLU A 59 -4.66 -6.26 17.59
CA GLU A 59 -4.81 -7.66 17.19
C GLU A 59 -4.98 -7.80 15.66
N LEU A 60 -5.84 -6.98 15.06
CA LEU A 60 -6.09 -7.01 13.61
C LEU A 60 -4.81 -6.68 12.82
N ALA A 61 -4.11 -5.61 13.21
CA ALA A 61 -2.85 -5.21 12.58
C ALA A 61 -1.79 -6.32 12.67
N SER A 62 -1.62 -6.92 13.87
CA SER A 62 -0.67 -8.01 14.11
C SER A 62 -1.01 -9.28 13.35
N ARG A 63 -2.31 -9.62 13.25
CA ARG A 63 -2.79 -10.77 12.47
C ARG A 63 -2.47 -10.57 11.00
N LEU A 64 -2.80 -9.40 10.44
CA LEU A 64 -2.51 -9.06 9.04
C LEU A 64 -1.01 -9.10 8.75
N GLU A 65 -0.15 -8.53 9.61
CA GLU A 65 1.31 -8.56 9.41
C GLU A 65 1.83 -10.00 9.23
N ARG A 66 1.31 -10.94 10.04
CA ARG A 66 1.75 -12.35 10.04
C ARG A 66 1.19 -13.16 8.87
N THR A 67 0.00 -12.84 8.37
CA THR A 67 -0.73 -13.69 7.42
C THR A 67 -0.82 -13.12 6.01
N ILE A 68 -0.59 -11.81 5.80
CA ILE A 68 -0.83 -11.15 4.50
C ILE A 68 -0.08 -11.80 3.33
N ARG A 69 1.10 -12.37 3.56
CA ARG A 69 1.90 -13.08 2.53
C ARG A 69 1.33 -14.44 2.12
N GLN A 70 0.40 -14.97 2.90
CA GLN A 70 -0.23 -16.28 2.66
C GLN A 70 -1.58 -16.13 1.95
N LEU A 71 -2.08 -14.90 1.83
CA LEU A 71 -3.36 -14.61 1.18
C LEU A 71 -3.17 -14.59 -0.33
N ASP A 72 -4.08 -15.25 -1.05
CA ASP A 72 -4.17 -15.13 -2.50
C ASP A 72 -4.90 -13.86 -2.90
N GLU A 73 -4.91 -13.57 -4.20
CA GLU A 73 -5.48 -12.34 -4.76
C GLU A 73 -7.00 -12.23 -4.50
N ASN A 74 -7.71 -13.36 -4.49
CA ASN A 74 -9.14 -13.38 -4.17
C ASN A 74 -9.40 -13.01 -2.69
N ALA A 75 -8.62 -13.58 -1.77
CA ALA A 75 -8.73 -13.28 -0.33
C ALA A 75 -8.35 -11.83 -0.02
N LEU A 76 -7.32 -11.29 -0.69
CA LEU A 76 -6.95 -9.88 -0.57
C LEU A 76 -8.08 -8.95 -1.04
N ASN A 77 -8.71 -9.27 -2.17
CA ASN A 77 -9.82 -8.48 -2.71
C ASN A 77 -11.07 -8.52 -1.81
N ASP A 78 -11.43 -9.69 -1.25
CA ASP A 78 -12.54 -9.79 -0.29
C ASP A 78 -12.30 -8.95 0.97
N LEU A 79 -11.10 -9.01 1.55
CA LEU A 79 -10.75 -8.22 2.74
C LEU A 79 -10.79 -6.71 2.46
N ASN A 80 -10.28 -6.28 1.30
CA ASN A 80 -10.34 -4.87 0.89
C ASN A 80 -11.79 -4.41 0.71
N ALA A 81 -12.64 -5.19 0.04
CA ALA A 81 -14.04 -4.85 -0.17
C ALA A 81 -14.80 -4.68 1.17
N ARG A 82 -14.57 -5.58 2.14
CA ARG A 82 -15.15 -5.47 3.48
C ARG A 82 -14.70 -4.19 4.19
N LEU A 83 -13.41 -3.87 4.11
CA LEU A 83 -12.87 -2.66 4.74
C LEU A 83 -13.51 -1.39 4.13
N GLU A 84 -13.64 -1.34 2.81
CA GLU A 84 -14.31 -0.24 2.09
C GLU A 84 -15.78 -0.09 2.50
N GLU A 85 -16.52 -1.21 2.61
CA GLU A 85 -17.91 -1.21 3.05
C GLU A 85 -18.07 -0.60 4.46
N HIS A 86 -17.22 -1.00 5.40
CA HIS A 86 -17.21 -0.45 6.75
C HIS A 86 -16.89 1.05 6.76
N LEU A 87 -15.90 1.49 5.97
CA LEU A 87 -15.53 2.90 5.85
C LEU A 87 -16.62 3.74 5.17
N HIS A 88 -17.37 3.15 4.24
CA HIS A 88 -18.52 3.80 3.60
C HIS A 88 -19.67 3.99 4.59
N ARG A 89 -19.95 2.97 5.43
CA ARG A 89 -20.94 3.09 6.52
C ARG A 89 -20.58 4.16 7.55
N ILE A 90 -19.31 4.27 7.94
CA ILE A 90 -18.85 5.33 8.87
C ILE A 90 -19.07 6.71 8.25
N ARG A 91 -18.70 6.89 6.97
CA ARG A 91 -18.86 8.17 6.26
C ARG A 91 -20.32 8.57 6.08
N ASN A 92 -21.22 7.61 5.84
CA ASN A 92 -22.64 7.88 5.61
C ASN A 92 -23.47 7.92 6.89
N GLY A 93 -23.02 7.26 7.96
CA GLY A 93 -23.68 7.25 9.28
C GLY A 93 -23.34 8.47 10.16
N GLY A 94 -22.39 9.32 9.75
CA GLY A 94 -22.01 10.54 10.46
C GLY A 94 -22.89 11.77 10.20
N GLY A 95 -24.04 11.60 9.50
CA GLY A 95 -24.98 12.68 9.14
C GLY A 95 -26.21 12.80 10.03
N GLU A 96 -26.35 12.00 11.09
CA GLU A 96 -27.47 12.05 12.02
C GLU A 96 -26.96 12.31 13.45
N ASN A 97 -26.75 13.59 13.76
CA ASN A 97 -26.84 14.17 15.12
C ASN A 97 -26.91 15.69 15.03
#